data_AF-A0A9D7DZZ8-F1
#
_entry.id   AF-A0A9D7DZZ8-F1
#
_cell.length_a   1.000
_cell.length_b   1.000
_cell.length_c   1.000
_cell.angle_alpha   90.00
_cell.angle_beta   90.00
_cell.angle_gamma   90.00
#
_symmetry.space_group_name_H-M   'P 1'
#
loop_
_entity.id
_entity.type
_entity.pdbx_description
1 polymer ?
#
loop_
_entity_poly.entity_id
_entity_poly.type
_entity_poly.pdbx_seq_one_letter_code
_entity_poly.pdbx_strand_id
1 'polypeptide(L)' 'MLLCGSDAVAKVSVKLLAEELGFAPVDAGPLHMAHHLESLAYLWIKLALSQGHGREIAFILHSR' A
#
# COMPACT_ATOMS: atom_id res chain seq x y z
N MET A 1 -4.41 0.10 3.04
CA MET A 1 -3.81 0.38 1.70
C MET A 1 -2.76 1.47 1.88
N LEU A 2 -1.59 1.39 1.25
CA LEU A 2 -0.55 2.42 1.32
C LEU A 2 -0.50 3.19 0.02
N LEU A 3 -0.36 4.51 0.07
CA LEU A 3 -0.22 5.37 -1.12
C LEU A 3 0.88 6.42 -0.91
N CYS A 4 1.53 6.85 -1.98
CA CYS A 4 2.50 7.97 -1.96
C CYS A 4 2.37 8.80 -3.23
N GLY A 5 2.83 10.05 -3.21
CA GLY A 5 2.72 10.95 -4.36
C GLY A 5 3.26 12.35 -4.08
N SER A 6 3.73 13.02 -5.14
CA SER A 6 4.30 14.37 -5.09
C SER A 6 3.25 15.49 -5.21
N ASP A 7 2.08 15.19 -5.78
CA ASP A 7 0.97 16.15 -5.89
C ASP A 7 -0.02 15.95 -4.75
N ALA A 8 -0.20 16.99 -3.94
CA ALA A 8 -1.07 16.94 -2.76
C ALA A 8 -2.56 16.80 -3.13
N VAL A 9 -3.01 17.46 -4.21
CA VAL A 9 -4.41 17.43 -4.64
C VAL A 9 -4.75 16.06 -5.21
N ALA A 10 -3.87 15.50 -6.04
CA ALA A 10 -4.04 14.15 -6.58
C ALA A 10 -4.07 13.09 -5.47
N LYS A 11 -3.21 13.23 -4.45
CA LYS A 11 -3.23 12.33 -3.29
C LYS A 11 -4.56 12.35 -2.54
N VAL A 12 -5.18 13.53 -2.38
CA VAL A 12 -6.50 13.64 -1.73
C VAL A 12 -7.56 12.91 -2.55
N SER A 13 -7.60 13.12 -3.87
CA SER A 13 -8.58 12.44 -4.73
C SER A 13 -8.46 10.91 -4.67
N VAL A 14 -7.22 10.39 -4.73
CA VAL A 14 -6.97 8.94 -4.64
C VAL A 14 -7.31 8.40 -3.25
N LYS A 15 -7.02 9.16 -2.19
CA LYS A 15 -7.36 8.79 -0.81
C LYS A 15 -8.87 8.65 -0.64
N LEU A 16 -9.65 9.64 -1.11
CA LEU A 16 -11.12 9.61 -1.03
C LEU A 16 -11.69 8.41 -1.80
N LEU A 17 -11.19 8.15 -3.01
CA LEU A 17 -11.62 6.98 -3.78
C LEU A 17 -11.31 5.66 -3.04
N ALA A 18 -10.14 5.54 -2.42
CA ALA A 18 -9.80 4.35 -1.65
C ALA A 18 -10.71 4.17 -0.42
N GLU A 19 -11.08 5.26 0.25
CA GLU A 19 -12.04 5.26 1.37
C GLU A 19 -13.44 4.83 0.90
N GLU A 20 -13.92 5.35 -0.23
CA GLU A 20 -15.21 4.97 -0.84
C GLU A 20 -15.27 3.49 -1.20
N LEU A 21 -14.14 2.88 -1.55
CA LEU A 21 -14.01 1.45 -1.83
C LEU A 21 -13.85 0.59 -0.55
N GLY A 22 -13.87 1.20 0.64
CA GLY A 22 -13.78 0.50 1.92
C GLY A 22 -12.36 0.22 2.40
N PHE A 23 -11.34 0.82 1.79
CA PHE A 23 -9.97 0.74 2.31
C PHE A 23 -9.73 1.79 3.41
N ALA A 24 -8.75 1.51 4.27
CA ALA A 24 -8.11 2.51 5.12
C ALA A 24 -6.77 2.93 4.47
N PRO A 25 -6.75 3.99 3.63
CA PRO A 25 -5.53 4.47 3.01
C PRO A 25 -4.62 5.18 4.04
N VAL A 26 -3.33 4.87 3.97
CA VAL A 26 -2.26 5.53 4.74
C VAL A 26 -1.35 6.23 3.74
N ASP A 27 -1.17 7.53 3.92
CA ASP A 27 -0.21 8.33 3.14
C ASP A 27 1.22 8.03 3.63
N ALA A 28 1.98 7.34 2.81
CA ALA A 28 3.36 6.97 3.05
C ALA A 28 4.34 8.12 2.74
N GLY A 29 3.87 9.23 2.16
CA GLY A 29 4.67 10.44 1.90
C GLY A 29 4.84 10.78 0.41
N PRO A 30 5.97 11.41 0.03
CA PRO A 30 6.23 11.86 -1.33
C PRO A 30 6.52 10.69 -2.29
N LEU A 31 6.56 10.97 -3.60
CA LEU A 31 6.68 9.93 -4.65
C LEU A 31 7.90 9.01 -4.51
N HIS A 32 9.02 9.46 -3.95
CA HIS A 32 10.20 8.60 -3.76
C HIS A 32 9.93 7.40 -2.84
N MET A 33 8.87 7.46 -2.01
CA MET A 33 8.44 6.35 -1.17
C MET A 33 7.90 5.16 -1.99
N ALA A 34 7.62 5.35 -3.28
CA ALA A 34 7.18 4.27 -4.18
C ALA A 34 8.16 3.10 -4.20
N HIS A 35 9.47 3.36 -4.14
CA HIS A 35 10.49 2.31 -4.10
C HIS A 35 10.30 1.35 -2.91
N HIS A 36 9.90 1.88 -1.75
CA HIS A 36 9.62 1.08 -0.56
C HIS A 36 8.30 0.29 -0.71
N LEU A 37 7.27 0.89 -1.32
CA LEU A 37 6.00 0.20 -1.59
C LEU A 37 6.19 -0.95 -2.60
N GLU A 38 7.00 -0.75 -3.63
CA GLU A 38 7.38 -1.79 -4.61
C GLU A 38 8.17 -2.92 -3.94
N SER A 39 9.10 -2.58 -3.04
CA SER A 39 9.85 -3.57 -2.26
C SER A 39 8.93 -4.40 -1.36
N LEU A 40 7.93 -3.77 -0.75
CA LEU A 40 6.90 -4.46 0.05
C LEU A 40 6.05 -5.39 -0.82
N ALA A 41 5.63 -4.95 -2.01
CA ALA A 41 4.91 -5.80 -2.96
C ALA A 41 5.75 -6.99 -3.42
N TYR A 42 7.05 -6.79 -3.67
CA TYR A 42 7.96 -7.88 -4.01
C TYR A 42 8.08 -8.90 -2.88
N LEU A 43 8.21 -8.45 -1.64
CA LEU A 43 8.21 -9.33 -0.48
C LEU A 43 6.91 -10.14 -0.40
N TRP A 44 5.76 -9.49 -0.59
CA TRP A 44 4.47 -10.17 -0.65
C TRP A 44 4.45 -11.27 -1.74
N ILE A 45 4.95 -10.99 -2.94
CA ILE A 45 5.03 -11.97 -4.04
C ILE A 45 5.86 -13.18 -3.62
N LYS A 46 7.01 -12.96 -2.97
CA LYS A 46 7.86 -14.05 -2.49
C LYS A 46 7.18 -14.88 -1.40
N LEU A 47 6.48 -14.26 -0.46
CA LEU A 47 5.74 -14.97 0.58
C LEU A 47 4.59 -15.80 -0.03
N ALA A 48 3.83 -15.19 -0.93
CA ALA A 48 2.68 -15.82 -1.57
C ALA A 48 3.07 -17.01 -2.46
N LEU A 49 4.08 -16.82 -3.33
CA LEU A 49 4.42 -17.78 -4.38
C LEU A 49 5.59 -18.70 -4.03
N SER A 50 6.58 -18.23 -3.27
CA SER A 50 7.79 -19.01 -2.95
C SER A 50 7.75 -19.65 -1.57
N GLN A 51 7.08 -19.02 -0.59
CA GLN A 51 7.02 -19.53 0.80
C GLN A 51 5.69 -20.23 1.14
N GLY A 52 4.79 -20.39 0.16
CA GLY A 52 3.57 -21.19 0.31
C GLY A 52 2.47 -20.55 1.15
N HIS A 53 2.54 -19.25 1.45
CA HIS A 53 1.47 -18.57 2.18
C HIS A 53 0.20 -18.34 1.35
N GLY A 54 0.26 -18.52 0.03
CA GLY A 54 -0.86 -18.24 -0.87
C GLY A 54 -1.08 -16.75 -1.09
N ARG A 55 -2.04 -16.41 -1.96
CA ARG A 55 -2.31 -15.02 -2.39
C ARG A 55 -3.26 -14.26 -1.46
N GLU A 56 -3.92 -14.95 -0.53
CA GLU A 56 -4.91 -14.35 0.37
C GLU A 56 -4.27 -13.84 1.67
N ILE A 57 -3.08 -13.23 1.57
CA ILE A 57 -2.39 -12.59 2.68
C ILE A 57 -2.22 -11.09 2.42
N ALA A 58 -2.11 -10.29 3.47
CA ALA A 58 -1.88 -8.86 3.35
C ALA A 58 -1.03 -8.35 4.51
N PHE A 59 -0.27 -7.28 4.27
CA PHE A 59 0.38 -6.54 5.34
C PHE A 59 -0.61 -5.58 5.98
N ILE A 60 -0.62 -5.52 7.31
CA ILE A 60 -1.41 -4.58 8.08
C ILE A 60 -0.49 -3.63 8.84
N LEU A 61 -0.85 -2.34 8.87
CA LEU A 61 -0.28 -1.41 9.82
C LEU A 61 -1.15 -1.47 11.08
N HIS A 62 -0.61 -2.05 12.14
CA HIS A 62 -1.31 -2.19 13.41
C HIS A 62 -0.95 -1.02 14.34
N SER A 63 -1.90 -0.15 14.64
CA SER A 63 -1.79 0.81 15.74
C SER A 63 -2.09 0.10 17.06
N ARG A 64 -1.24 0.33 18.07
CA ARG A 64 -1.50 -0.12 19.44
C ARG A 64 -2.73 0.54 20.05
#